data_AF-A0A317YK00-F1
#
_entry.id   AF-A0A317YK00-F1
#
_cell.length_a   1.000
_cell.length_b   1.000
_cell.length_c   1.000
_cell.angle_alpha   90.00
_cell.angle_beta   90.00
_cell.angle_gamma   90.00
#
_symmetry.space_group_name_H-M   'P 1'
#
loop_
_entity.id
_entity.type
_entity.pdbx_description
1 polymer ?
#
loop_
_entity_poly.entity_id
_entity_poly.type
_entity_poly.pdbx_seq_one_letter_code
_entity_poly.pdbx_strand_id
1 'polypeptide(L)'
;MHVTSRAIQETMRVASILSFTFREAVEDVEYQGYLIPKGWKVLPLFRNIHHSPNHFPCPDKFDPSRFEVAPKPNTFMPFMPKCF
;
A
#
# COMPACT_ATOMS: atom_id res chain seq x y z
N MET A 1 24.82 -5.38 -2.57
CA MET A 1 23.77 -6.41 -2.32
C MET A 1 22.42 -5.99 -2.91
N HIS A 2 22.31 -5.91 -4.24
CA HIS A 2 21.08 -5.41 -4.88
C HIS A 2 19.96 -6.47 -4.94
N VAL A 3 20.30 -7.75 -5.04
CA VAL A 3 19.30 -8.84 -5.04
C VAL A 3 18.64 -8.98 -3.67
N THR A 4 19.44 -8.96 -2.58
CA THR A 4 18.93 -9.08 -1.21
C THR A 4 17.91 -7.99 -0.87
N SER A 5 18.23 -6.72 -1.16
CA SER A 5 17.30 -5.61 -0.91
C SER A 5 15.98 -5.76 -1.68
N ARG A 6 16.04 -6.15 -2.96
CA ARG A 6 14.85 -6.39 -3.78
C ARG A 6 14.01 -7.56 -3.27
N ALA A 7 14.65 -8.64 -2.83
CA ALA A 7 13.95 -9.78 -2.24
C ALA A 7 13.25 -9.39 -0.93
N ILE A 8 13.88 -8.55 -0.10
CA ILE A 8 13.25 -8.00 1.12
C ILE A 8 12.02 -7.16 0.76
N GLN A 9 12.11 -6.28 -0.24
CA GLN A 9 10.97 -5.46 -0.68
C GLN A 9 9.82 -6.29 -1.22
N GLU A 10 10.09 -7.28 -2.07
CA GLU A 10 9.06 -8.17 -2.60
C GLU A 10 8.45 -9.06 -1.51
N THR A 11 9.23 -9.46 -0.50
CA THR A 11 8.71 -10.14 0.69
C THR A 11 7.71 -9.26 1.43
N MET A 12 8.04 -7.99 1.66
CA MET A 12 7.14 -7.05 2.33
C MET A 12 5.87 -6.78 1.53
N ARG A 13 5.96 -6.72 0.19
CA ARG A 13 4.78 -6.56 -0.69
C ARG A 13 3.85 -7.76 -0.59
N VAL A 14 4.37 -8.97 -0.81
CA VAL A 14 3.57 -10.21 -0.81
C VAL A 14 2.97 -10.46 0.56
N ALA A 15 3.77 -10.39 1.62
CA ALA A 15 3.30 -10.60 2.99
C ALA A 15 2.33 -9.51 3.44
N SER A 16 2.50 -8.26 2.96
CA SER A 16 1.67 -7.12 3.34
C SER A 16 1.45 -7.03 4.86
N ILE A 17 2.56 -7.13 5.61
CA ILE A 17 2.55 -7.26 7.08
C ILE A 17 1.70 -6.15 7.72
N LEU A 18 1.84 -4.92 7.23
CA LEU A 18 0.90 -3.84 7.52
C LEU A 18 -0.21 -3.85 6.47
N SER A 19 -1.24 -4.66 6.70
CA SER A 19 -2.35 -4.79 5.74
C SER A 19 -3.26 -3.56 5.70
N PHE A 20 -3.42 -2.87 6.83
CA PHE A 20 -4.22 -1.66 6.96
C PHE A 20 -3.78 -0.80 8.14
N THR A 21 -4.28 0.43 8.21
CA THR A 21 -4.17 1.29 9.39
C THR A 21 -5.53 1.87 9.76
N PHE A 22 -5.64 2.45 10.95
CA PHE A 22 -6.82 3.19 11.37
C PHE A 22 -6.60 4.69 11.18
N ARG A 23 -7.61 5.36 10.66
CA ARG A 23 -7.73 6.82 10.61
C ARG A 23 -9.12 7.22 11.08
N GLU A 24 -9.26 8.47 11.50
CA GLU A 24 -10.56 9.09 11.78
C GLU A 24 -10.68 10.34 10.91
N ALA A 25 -11.84 10.52 10.28
CA ALA A 25 -12.14 11.74 9.55
C ALA A 25 -12.29 12.90 10.56
N VAL A 26 -11.40 13.89 10.49
CA VAL A 26 -11.42 15.05 11.41
C VAL A 26 -12.46 16.11 11.01
N GLU A 27 -12.98 16.00 9.78
CA GLU A 27 -14.03 16.80 9.17
C GLU A 27 -14.78 15.95 8.14
N ASP A 28 -15.88 16.47 7.60
CA ASP A 28 -16.60 15.84 6.51
C ASP A 28 -15.75 15.89 5.23
N VAL A 29 -15.55 14.74 4.57
CA VAL A 29 -14.72 14.62 3.37
C VAL A 29 -15.54 14.03 2.22
N GLU A 30 -15.60 14.72 1.10
CA GLU A 30 -16.10 14.15 -0.16
C GLU A 30 -14.95 13.49 -0.93
N TYR A 31 -15.08 12.19 -1.20
CA TYR A 31 -14.10 11.42 -1.96
C TYR A 31 -14.78 10.58 -3.04
N GLN A 32 -14.46 10.84 -4.31
CA GLN A 32 -15.03 10.12 -5.46
C GLN A 32 -16.58 10.05 -5.45
N GLY A 33 -17.25 11.10 -4.99
CA GLY A 33 -18.71 11.16 -4.88
C GLY A 33 -19.30 10.52 -3.62
N TYR A 34 -18.46 10.00 -2.72
CA TYR A 34 -18.87 9.49 -1.41
C TYR A 34 -18.57 10.52 -0.32
N LEU A 35 -19.55 10.77 0.55
CA LEU A 35 -19.36 11.55 1.77
C LEU A 35 -18.85 10.64 2.88
N ILE A 36 -17.71 11.00 3.47
CA ILE A 36 -17.15 10.40 4.69
C ILE A 36 -17.35 11.41 5.82
N PRO A 37 -18.34 11.20 6.72
CA PRO A 37 -18.61 12.15 7.79
C PRO A 37 -17.50 12.23 8.83
N LYS A 38 -17.38 13.39 9.46
CA LYS A 38 -16.53 13.63 10.63
C LYS A 38 -16.77 12.57 11.71
N GLY A 39 -15.69 12.06 12.29
CA GLY A 39 -15.69 11.03 13.33
C GLY A 39 -15.74 9.59 12.80
N TRP A 40 -15.95 9.39 11.50
CA TRP A 40 -15.91 8.03 10.93
C TRP A 40 -14.51 7.45 10.95
N LYS A 41 -14.41 6.16 11.29
CA LYS A 41 -13.18 5.40 11.19
C LYS A 41 -12.98 4.94 9.76
N VAL A 42 -11.80 5.25 9.21
CA VAL A 42 -11.39 4.87 7.86
C VAL A 42 -10.27 3.84 7.98
N LEU A 43 -10.36 2.79 7.16
CA LEU A 43 -9.39 1.70 7.08
C LEU A 43 -8.77 1.66 5.68
N PRO A 44 -7.67 2.39 5.43
CA PRO A 44 -6.94 2.25 4.18
C PRO A 44 -6.32 0.85 4.09
N LEU A 45 -6.75 0.07 3.09
CA LEU A 45 -6.31 -1.32 2.88
C LEU A 45 -5.08 -1.37 1.95
N PHE A 46 -3.87 -1.23 2.52
CA PHE A 46 -2.62 -1.30 1.76
C PHE A 46 -2.41 -2.64 1.06
N ARG A 47 -2.91 -3.74 1.66
CA ARG A 47 -2.85 -5.07 1.04
C ARG A 47 -3.48 -5.08 -0.36
N ASN A 48 -4.62 -4.40 -0.55
CA ASN A 48 -5.28 -4.33 -1.85
C ASN A 48 -4.41 -3.60 -2.89
N ILE A 49 -3.66 -2.58 -2.46
CA ILE A 49 -2.76 -1.83 -3.34
C ILE A 49 -1.56 -2.70 -3.73
N HIS A 50 -0.95 -3.38 -2.76
CA HIS A 50 0.20 -4.28 -2.96
C HIS A 50 -0.12 -5.49 -3.84
N HIS A 51 -1.38 -5.95 -3.84
CA HIS A 51 -1.86 -7.08 -4.63
C HIS A 51 -2.67 -6.65 -5.87
N SER A 52 -2.72 -5.36 -6.18
CA SER A 52 -3.44 -4.89 -7.36
C SER A 52 -2.66 -5.20 -8.65
N PRO A 53 -3.26 -5.90 -9.63
CA PRO A 53 -2.62 -6.17 -10.91
C PRO A 53 -2.35 -4.90 -11.73
N ASN A 54 -3.03 -3.79 -11.42
CA ASN A 54 -2.78 -2.48 -12.04
C ASN A 54 -1.44 -1.87 -11.63
N HIS A 55 -0.88 -2.29 -10.49
CA HIS A 55 0.40 -1.83 -9.96
C HIS A 55 1.48 -2.92 -10.06
N PHE A 56 1.10 -4.18 -9.83
CA PHE A 56 2.00 -5.33 -9.83
C PHE A 56 1.43 -6.46 -10.70
N PRO A 57 1.83 -6.56 -11.99
CA PRO A 57 1.31 -7.59 -12.89
C PRO A 57 1.58 -9.00 -12.38
N CYS A 58 0.59 -9.89 -12.38
CA CYS A 58 0.68 -11.21 -11.73
C CYS A 58 1.09 -11.08 -10.24
N PRO A 59 0.27 -10.41 -9.40
CA PRO A 59 0.65 -10.00 -8.05
C PRO A 59 0.95 -11.18 -7.10
N ASP A 60 0.41 -12.37 -7.38
CA ASP A 60 0.65 -13.59 -6.61
C ASP A 60 2.02 -14.23 -6.88
N LYS A 61 2.68 -13.84 -7.98
CA LYS A 61 4.04 -14.31 -8.30
C LYS A 61 5.06 -13.49 -7.52
N PHE A 62 5.85 -14.17 -6.68
CA PHE A 62 7.04 -13.60 -6.05
C PHE A 62 8.10 -13.31 -7.11
N ASP A 63 8.37 -12.03 -7.37
CA ASP A 63 9.35 -11.60 -8.37
C ASP A 63 10.12 -10.36 -7.89
N PRO A 64 11.35 -10.54 -7.34
CA PRO A 64 12.19 -9.43 -6.89
C PRO A 64 12.62 -8.48 -8.01
N SER A 65 12.56 -8.87 -9.28
CA SER A 65 12.97 -8.01 -10.39
C SER A 65 12.08 -6.76 -10.52
N ARG A 66 10.85 -6.80 -9.98
CA ARG A 66 9.93 -5.65 -9.93
C ARG A 66 10.51 -4.42 -9.23
N PHE A 67 11.47 -4.62 -8.33
CA PHE A 67 12.15 -3.56 -7.57
C PHE A 67 13.51 -3.20 -8.15
N GLU A 68 13.80 -3.56 -9.40
CA GLU A 68 14.92 -2.96 -10.15
C GLU A 68 14.72 -1.46 -10.36
N VAL A 69 13.47 -1.07 -10.55
CA VAL A 69 13.03 0.32 -10.64
C VAL A 69 12.14 0.59 -9.42
N ALA A 70 12.23 1.81 -8.89
CA ALA A 70 11.36 2.22 -7.80
C ALA A 70 9.89 2.13 -8.22
N PRO A 71 9.00 1.56 -7.37
CA PRO A 71 7.57 1.52 -7.67
C PRO A 71 7.00 2.93 -7.74
N LYS A 72 5.85 3.07 -8.42
CA LYS A 72 5.15 4.36 -8.49
C LYS A 72 4.81 4.86 -7.07
N PRO A 73 4.84 6.18 -6.83
CA PRO A 73 4.42 6.75 -5.55
C PRO A 73 3.07 6.20 -5.10
N ASN A 74 2.92 5.95 -3.80
CA ASN A 74 1.70 5.44 -3.17
C ASN A 74 1.22 4.04 -3.65
N THR A 75 2.07 3.28 -4.35
CA THR A 75 1.75 1.89 -4.75
C THR A 75 2.46 0.83 -3.92
N PHE A 76 3.48 1.22 -3.16
CA PHE A 76 4.19 0.35 -2.22
C PHE A 76 4.43 1.10 -0.90
N MET A 77 3.74 0.67 0.16
CA MET A 77 3.78 1.27 1.49
C MET A 77 4.03 0.18 2.54
N PRO A 78 5.25 -0.40 2.57
CA PRO A 78 5.58 -1.51 3.47
C PRO A 78 5.69 -1.07 4.93
N PHE A 79 5.84 0.23 5.17
CA PHE A 79 5.90 0.85 6.49
C PHE A 79 4.79 1.88 6.60
N MET A 80 4.34 2.14 7.84
CA MET A 80 3.36 3.19 8.07
C MET A 80 3.93 4.53 7.61
N PRO A 81 3.28 5.25 6.68
CA PRO A 81 3.68 6.61 6.37
C PRO A 81 3.53 7.43 7.65
N LYS A 82 4.56 8.21 8.00
CA LYS A 82 4.46 9.18 9.10
C LYS A 82 3.22 10.03 8.81
N CYS A 83 2.30 10.08 9.77
CA CYS A 83 1.19 11.01 9.70
C CYS A 83 1.78 12.42 9.57
N PHE A 84 1.47 13.11 8.47
CA PHE A 84 1.56 14.57 8.41
C PHE A 84 0.35 15.14 9.15
#